data_AF-A0A497NNN8-F1
#
_entry.id   AF-A0A497NNN8-F1
#
_cell.length_a   1.000
_cell.length_b   1.000
_cell.length_c   1.000
_cell.angle_alpha   90.00
_cell.angle_beta   90.00
_cell.angle_gamma   90.00
#
_symmetry.space_group_name_H-M   'P 1'
#
loop_
_entity.id
_entity.type
_entity.pdbx_description
1 polymer ?
#
loop_
_entity_poly.entity_id
_entity_poly.type
_entity_poly.pdbx_seq_one_letter_code
_entity_poly.pdbx_strand_id
1 'polypeptide(L)' 'MPKITSRVTKATTKEQYLRTSIPQEIKEYLQLQVGDILEWLPSEKNGKKIVILRKLE' A
#
# COMPACT_ATOMS: atom_id res chain seq x y z
N MET A 1 -3.29 2.61 17.05
CA MET A 1 -3.52 1.67 15.93
C MET A 1 -2.53 0.52 16.03
N PRO A 2 -2.93 -0.71 15.69
CA PRO A 2 -2.01 -1.85 15.68
C PRO A 2 -0.88 -1.64 14.67
N LYS A 3 0.30 -2.18 14.99
CA LYS A 3 1.45 -2.17 14.08
C LYS A 3 1.25 -3.27 13.03
N ILE A 4 0.99 -2.87 11.79
CA ILE A 4 0.83 -3.80 10.66
C ILE A 4 2.19 -3.96 9.96
N THR A 5 2.62 -5.19 9.73
CA THR A 5 3.89 -5.50 9.04
C THR A 5 3.65 -6.59 8.01
N SER A 6 4.15 -6.39 6.80
CA SER A 6 4.15 -7.40 5.72
C SER A 6 5.57 -7.60 5.20
N ARG A 7 5.83 -8.73 4.54
CA ARG A 7 7.11 -9.01 3.87
C ARG A 7 6.96 -8.75 2.37
N VAL A 8 7.98 -8.17 1.77
CA VAL A 8 8.06 -8.03 0.30
C VAL A 8 8.25 -9.42 -0.31
N THR A 9 7.35 -9.82 -1.19
CA THR A 9 7.42 -11.07 -1.96
C THR A 9 7.35 -10.76 -3.45
N LYS A 10 7.97 -11.60 -4.29
CA LYS A 10 7.90 -11.44 -5.74
C LYS A 10 6.47 -11.71 -6.23
N ALA A 11 5.94 -10.82 -7.06
CA ALA A 11 4.72 -11.10 -7.80
C ALA A 11 4.95 -12.26 -8.79
N THR A 12 4.05 -13.24 -8.79
CA THR A 12 4.20 -14.48 -9.59
C THR A 12 3.81 -14.32 -11.06
N THR A 13 3.21 -13.18 -11.44
CA THR A 13 2.73 -12.89 -12.80
C THR A 13 3.62 -11.87 -13.53
N LYS A 14 3.94 -12.14 -14.80
CA LYS A 14 4.80 -11.31 -15.68
C LYS A 14 4.03 -10.10 -16.26
N GLU A 15 3.57 -9.17 -15.44
CA GLU A 15 2.87 -7.97 -15.93
C GLU A 15 3.75 -6.71 -15.94
N GLN A 16 3.37 -5.77 -16.81
CA GLN A 16 4.03 -4.46 -17.02
C GLN A 16 3.99 -3.54 -15.79
N TYR A 17 3.19 -3.89 -14.77
CA TYR A 17 3.03 -3.17 -13.51
C TYR A 17 3.44 -4.03 -12.32
N LEU A 18 4.10 -3.43 -11.34
CA LEU A 18 4.34 -4.04 -10.03
C LEU A 18 3.01 -4.09 -9.26
N ARG A 19 2.51 -5.31 -9.02
CA ARG A 19 1.36 -5.51 -8.12
C ARG A 19 1.80 -5.34 -6.66
N THR A 20 1.07 -4.56 -5.89
CA THR A 20 1.26 -4.44 -4.44
C THR A 20 0.07 -5.02 -3.70
N SER A 21 0.32 -5.79 -2.66
CA SER A 21 -0.73 -6.31 -1.77
C SER A 21 -0.89 -5.37 -0.59
N ILE A 22 -2.09 -4.83 -0.42
CA ILE A 22 -2.45 -4.01 0.75
C ILE A 22 -2.98 -4.95 1.84
N PRO A 23 -2.44 -4.90 3.09
CA PRO A 23 -2.96 -5.68 4.20
C PRO A 23 -4.46 -5.44 4.41
N GLN A 24 -5.18 -6.50 4.78
CA GLN A 24 -6.64 -6.47 4.94
C GLN A 24 -7.08 -5.38 5.94
N GLU A 25 -6.32 -5.18 7.02
CA GLU A 25 -6.61 -4.18 8.05
C GLU A 25 -6.50 -2.75 7.50
N ILE A 26 -5.58 -2.49 6.56
CA ILE A 26 -5.46 -1.19 5.89
C ILE A 26 -6.61 -1.01 4.90
N LYS A 27 -6.95 -2.06 4.14
CA LYS A 27 -8.10 -2.06 3.22
C LYS A 27 -9.39 -1.70 3.96
N GLU A 28 -9.64 -2.34 5.10
CA GLU A 28 -10.82 -2.08 5.92
C GLU A 28 -10.80 -0.69 6.53
N TYR A 29 -9.66 -0.26 7.08
CA TYR A 29 -9.51 1.05 7.70
C TYR A 29 -9.76 2.20 6.71
N LEU A 30 -9.22 2.10 5.49
CA LEU A 30 -9.42 3.10 4.44
C LEU A 30 -10.67 2.85 3.59
N GLN A 31 -11.42 1.78 3.88
CA GLN A 31 -12.60 1.33 3.12
C GLN A 31 -12.33 1.23 1.62
N LEU A 32 -11.19 0.61 1.26
CA LEU A 32 -10.76 0.51 -0.13
C LEU A 32 -11.66 -0.45 -0.91
N GLN A 33 -12.10 0.00 -2.08
CA GLN A 33 -12.90 -0.74 -3.04
C GLN A 33 -12.14 -0.91 -4.36
N VAL A 34 -12.57 -1.88 -5.17
CA VAL A 34 -12.05 -2.02 -6.54
C VAL A 34 -12.50 -0.81 -7.34
N GLY A 35 -11.56 -0.09 -7.95
CA GLY A 35 -11.81 1.12 -8.72
C GLY A 35 -11.38 2.41 -8.02
N ASP A 36 -11.10 2.37 -6.71
CA ASP A 36 -10.60 3.53 -5.97
C ASP A 36 -9.28 4.05 -6.54
N ILE A 37 -9.12 5.37 -6.51
CA ILE A 37 -7.88 6.03 -6.94
C ILE A 37 -6.99 6.25 -5.71
N LEU A 38 -5.79 5.68 -5.75
CA LEU A 38 -4.80 5.76 -4.67
C LEU A 38 -3.59 6.58 -5.09
N GLU A 39 -3.25 7.56 -4.27
CA GLU A 39 -1.98 8.29 -4.36
C GLU A 39 -0.93 7.65 -3.46
N TRP A 40 0.25 7.38 -4.02
CA TRP A 40 1.41 6.84 -3.31
C TRP A 40 2.47 7.92 -3.21
N LEU A 41 2.76 8.38 -1.99
CA LEU A 41 3.73 9.44 -1.75
C LEU A 41 4.97 8.87 -1.05
N PRO A 42 6.10 8.73 -1.76
CA PRO A 42 7.39 8.44 -1.13
C PRO A 42 7.73 9.54 -0.12
N SER A 43 8.21 9.16 1.05
CA SER A 43 8.60 10.11 2.10
C SER A 43 9.68 9.50 3.00
N GLU A 44 10.15 10.27 3.96
CA GLU A 44 11.13 9.85 4.96
C GLU A 44 10.71 10.35 6.34
N LYS A 45 10.73 9.46 7.33
CA LYS A 45 10.41 9.81 8.73
C LYS A 45 11.40 9.12 9.66
N ASN A 46 12.11 9.91 10.47
CA ASN A 46 13.13 9.43 11.41
C ASN A 46 14.19 8.53 10.74
N GLY A 47 14.69 8.95 9.58
CA GLY A 47 15.69 8.20 8.80
C GLY A 47 15.16 6.94 8.10
N LYS A 48 13.84 6.69 8.16
CA LYS A 48 13.21 5.55 7.50
C LYS A 48 12.44 6.00 6.28
N LYS A 49 12.76 5.42 5.13
CA LYS A 49 11.97 5.55 3.91
C LYS A 49 10.60 4.93 4.12
N ILE A 50 9.56 5.69 3.82
CA ILE A 50 8.16 5.26 3.93
C ILE A 50 7.43 5.60 2.63
N VAL A 51 6.26 5.00 2.47
CA VAL A 51 5.27 5.46 1.49
C VAL A 51 3.99 5.78 2.25
N ILE A 52 3.38 6.92 1.94
CA ILE A 52 2.07 7.30 2.46
C ILE A 52 1.06 6.96 1.37
N LEU A 53 0.05 6.17 1.73
CA LEU A 53 -1.09 5.88 0.87
C LEU A 53 -2.21 6.87 1.20
N ARG A 54 -2.74 7.55 0.18
CA ARG A 54 -3.95 8.37 0.29
C ARG A 54 -5.02 7.86 -0.66
N LYS A 55 -6.22 7.63 -0.15
CA LYS A 55 -7.41 7.45 -0.99
C LYS A 55 -7.85 8.83 -1.46
N LEU A 56 -7.98 9.00 -2.77
CA LEU A 56 -8.44 10.24 -3.39
C LEU A 56 -9.95 10.18 -3.66
N GLU A 57 -10.41 9.07 -4.25
CA GLU A 57 -11.79 8.80 -4.65
C GLU A 57 -12.14 7.34 -4.32
#